data_AF-A0A3R1B1Q0-F1
#
_entry.id   AF-A0A3R1B1Q0-F1
#
_cell.length_a   1.000
_cell.length_b   1.000
_cell.length_c   1.000
_cell.angle_alpha   90.00
_cell.angle_beta   90.00
_cell.angle_gamma   90.00
#
_symmetry.space_group_name_H-M   'P 1'
#
loop_
_entity.id
_entity.type
_entity.pdbx_description
1 polymer ?
#
loop_
_entity_poly.entity_id
_entity_poly.type
_entity_poly.pdbx_seq_one_letter_code
_entity_poly.pdbx_strand_id
1 'polypeptide(L)' 'MKAWKSSPLIWAGSKYRTLSRLLKKERLPRSGGCLVEPFVGSGTVFLNTDYRRYVLCDTNEALINFFTTLTA' A
#
# COMPACT_ATOMS: atom_id res chain seq x y z
N MET A 1 14.34 7.00 14.44
CA MET A 1 13.00 7.04 13.80
C MET A 1 12.89 5.85 12.85
N LYS A 2 11.86 5.00 12.96
CA LYS A 2 11.72 3.85 12.05
C LYS A 2 11.30 4.36 10.67
N ALA A 3 12.13 4.14 9.65
CA ALA A 3 11.81 4.52 8.28
C ALA A 3 10.67 3.64 7.75
N TRP A 4 9.75 4.22 6.98
CA TRP A 4 8.71 3.47 6.28
C TRP A 4 9.33 2.69 5.13
N LYS A 5 8.70 1.59 4.71
CA LYS A 5 9.11 0.89 3.49
C LYS A 5 8.76 1.77 2.28
N SER A 6 9.74 2.02 1.43
CA SER A 6 9.55 2.69 0.14
C SER A 6 9.00 1.71 -0.89
N SER A 7 8.20 2.22 -1.83
CA SER A 7 7.80 1.43 -3.00
C SER A 7 8.96 1.33 -4.00
N PRO A 8 9.09 0.22 -4.74
CA PRO A 8 10.01 0.14 -5.88
C PRO A 8 9.61 1.04 -7.06
N LEU A 9 8.40 1.61 -7.05
CA LEU A 9 7.90 2.48 -8.10
C LEU A 9 7.91 3.95 -7.66
N ILE A 10 8.40 4.82 -8.55
CA ILE A 10 8.13 6.26 -8.47
C ILE A 10 6.72 6.48 -9.03
N TRP A 11 5.80 6.98 -8.20
CA TRP A 11 4.40 7.12 -8.59
C TRP A 11 3.82 8.44 -8.09
N ALA A 12 3.12 9.14 -8.99
CA ALA A 12 2.38 10.34 -8.64
C ALA A 12 1.28 10.01 -7.62
N GLY A 13 1.21 10.80 -6.54
CA GLY A 13 0.24 10.56 -5.48
C GLY A 13 0.61 9.46 -4.48
N SER A 14 1.87 9.00 -4.46
CA SER A 14 2.36 8.12 -3.39
C SER A 14 2.07 8.70 -2.00
N LYS A 15 1.56 7.85 -1.11
CA LYS A 15 1.14 8.25 0.25
C LYS A 15 2.27 8.21 1.28
N TYR A 16 3.53 8.04 0.86
CA TYR A 16 4.68 7.87 1.76
C TYR A 16 4.79 8.96 2.83
N ARG A 17 4.68 10.24 2.43
CA ARG A 17 4.75 11.39 3.36
C ARG A 17 3.57 11.45 4.34
N THR A 18 2.42 10.89 3.96
CA THR A 18 1.19 10.92 4.76
C THR A 18 1.03 9.68 5.66
N LEU A 19 1.86 8.64 5.51
CA LEU A 19 1.81 7.41 6.32
C LEU A 19 1.79 7.69 7.83
N SER A 20 2.59 8.65 8.30
CA SER A 20 2.59 9.05 9.71
C SER A 20 1.21 9.54 10.18
N ARG A 21 0.49 10.32 9.36
CA ARG A 21 -0.85 10.80 9.69
C ARG A 21 -1.90 9.70 9.58
N LEU A 22 -1.74 8.78 8.63
CA LEU A 22 -2.68 7.69 8.37
C LEU A 22 -2.60 6.61 9.47
N LEU A 23 -1.39 6.13 9.78
CA LEU A 23 -1.16 4.95 10.62
C LEU A 23 -0.88 5.28 12.09
N LYS A 24 -0.23 6.41 12.42
CA LYS A 24 0.05 6.75 13.83
C LYS A 24 -1.13 7.43 14.53
N LYS A 25 -2.01 8.09 13.77
CA LYS A 25 -3.24 8.70 14.32
C LYS A 25 -4.44 7.75 14.23
N GLU A 26 -4.19 6.45 14.04
CA GLU A 26 -5.19 5.36 13.97
C GLU A 26 -6.38 5.63 13.04
N ARG A 27 -6.18 6.44 11.99
CA ARG A 27 -7.23 6.68 10.97
C ARG A 27 -7.47 5.45 10.10
N LEU A 28 -6.43 4.61 9.99
CA LEU A 28 -6.49 3.29 9.39
C LEU A 28 -5.86 2.32 10.39
N PRO A 29 -6.54 1.22 10.75
CA PRO A 29 -5.93 0.16 11.54
C PRO A 29 -4.66 -0.34 10.86
N ARG A 30 -3.62 -0.64 11.64
CA ARG A 30 -2.35 -1.13 11.07
C ARG A 30 -2.41 -2.58 10.65
N SER A 31 -3.38 -3.32 11.17
CA SER A 31 -3.63 -4.73 10.93
C SER A 31 -5.13 -5.00 10.97
N GLY A 32 -5.54 -6.16 10.47
CA GLY A 32 -6.94 -6.56 10.42
C GLY A 32 -7.19 -7.74 9.49
N GLY A 33 -8.45 -8.04 9.25
CA GLY A 33 -8.85 -9.16 8.38
C GLY A 33 -8.52 -8.93 6.91
N CYS A 34 -8.89 -7.77 6.36
CA CYS A 34 -8.61 -7.44 4.97
C CYS A 34 -8.48 -5.93 4.76
N LEU A 35 -7.46 -5.51 4.01
CA LEU A 35 -7.37 -4.15 3.45
C LEU A 35 -7.74 -4.20 1.97
N VAL A 36 -8.70 -3.38 1.58
CA VAL A 36 -9.09 -3.19 0.18
C VAL A 36 -8.54 -1.84 -0.28
N GLU A 37 -7.67 -1.84 -1.28
CA GLU A 37 -7.14 -0.64 -1.93
C GLU A 37 -7.62 -0.58 -3.39
N PRO A 38 -8.73 0.12 -3.69
CA PRO A 38 -9.24 0.26 -5.05
C PRO A 38 -8.33 1.04 -6.01
N PHE A 39 -7.37 1.79 -5.45
CA PHE A 39 -6.42 2.66 -6.15
C PHE A 39 -5.02 2.47 -5.55
N VAL A 40 -4.43 1.29 -5.75
CA VAL A 40 -3.18 0.90 -5.08
C VAL A 40 -2.00 1.79 -5.47
N GLY A 41 -1.92 2.24 -6.73
CA GLY A 41 -0.78 3.02 -7.23
C GLY A 41 0.57 2.38 -6.86
N SER A 42 1.46 3.14 -6.19
CA SER A 42 2.75 2.58 -5.73
C SER A 42 2.65 1.52 -4.63
N GLY A 43 1.47 1.24 -4.08
CA GLY A 43 1.28 0.26 -3.01
C GLY A 43 1.88 0.65 -1.66
N THR A 44 2.15 1.93 -1.47
CA THR A 44 2.86 2.42 -0.29
C THR A 44 2.11 2.15 1.03
N VAL A 45 0.78 2.13 1.00
CA VAL A 45 -0.01 1.84 2.20
C VAL A 45 0.05 0.35 2.52
N PHE A 46 -0.30 -0.54 1.57
CA PHE A 46 -0.19 -2.00 1.75
C PHE A 46 1.19 -2.45 2.25
N LEU A 47 2.28 -1.90 1.70
CA LEU A 47 3.66 -2.25 2.08
C LEU A 47 3.97 -1.94 3.57
N ASN A 48 3.21 -1.03 4.18
CA ASN A 48 3.44 -0.52 5.53
C ASN A 48 2.35 -0.92 6.54
N THR A 49 1.43 -1.81 6.15
CA THR A 49 0.40 -2.41 7.01
C THR A 49 0.59 -3.92 7.10
N ASP A 50 -0.18 -4.57 7.99
CA ASP A 50 -0.09 -6.00 8.28
C ASP A 50 -1.50 -6.63 8.39
N TYR A 51 -2.25 -6.57 7.29
CA TYR A 51 -3.55 -7.23 7.17
C TYR A 51 -3.39 -8.69 6.72
N ARG A 52 -4.28 -9.57 7.17
CA ARG A 52 -4.29 -11.00 6.79
C ARG A 52 -4.53 -11.21 5.29
N ARG A 53 -5.25 -10.29 4.65
CA ARG A 53 -5.55 -10.32 3.21
C ARG A 53 -5.50 -8.91 2.63
N TYR A 54 -5.06 -8.82 1.38
CA TYR A 54 -5.10 -7.58 0.59
C TYR A 54 -5.93 -7.82 -0.67
N VAL A 55 -6.80 -6.87 -1.00
CA VAL A 55 -7.44 -6.76 -2.32
C VAL A 55 -6.94 -5.47 -2.93
N LEU A 56 -6.02 -5.60 -3.88
CA LEU A 56 -5.33 -4.47 -4.51
C LEU A 56 -5.88 -4.30 -5.93
N CYS A 57 -6.37 -3.11 -6.26
CA CYS A 57 -6.91 -2.80 -7.57
C CYS A 57 -6.30 -1.49 -8.10
N ASP A 58 -6.20 -1.42 -9.42
CA ASP A 58 -5.86 -0.24 -10.19
C ASP A 58 -6.38 -0.45 -11.62
N THR A 59 -6.63 0.63 -12.35
CA THR A 59 -7.00 0.52 -13.77
C THR A 59 -5.79 0.23 -14.65
N ASN A 60 -4.57 0.44 -14.16
CA ASN A 60 -3.35 0.13 -14.89
C ASN A 60 -3.03 -1.37 -14.79
N GLU A 61 -3.32 -2.13 -15.85
CA GLU A 61 -3.08 -3.56 -15.91
C GLU A 61 -1.60 -3.93 -15.74
N ALA A 62 -0.67 -3.15 -16.29
CA ALA A 62 0.77 -3.41 -16.16
C ALA A 62 1.23 -3.27 -14.70
N LEU A 63 0.65 -2.33 -13.95
CA LEU A 63 0.90 -2.16 -12.52
C LEU A 63 0.39 -3.35 -11.72
N ILE A 64 -0.82 -3.83 -12.03
CA ILE A 64 -1.38 -5.02 -11.37
C ILE A 64 -0.52 -6.25 -11.70
N ASN A 65 -0.15 -6.45 -12.97
CA ASN A 65 0.74 -7.53 -13.37
C ASN A 65 2.10 -7.47 -12.66
N PHE A 66 2.67 -6.27 -12.48
CA PHE A 66 3.90 -6.07 -11.70
C PHE A 66 3.75 -6.57 -10.26
N PHE A 67 2.70 -6.17 -9.55
CA PHE A 67 2.49 -6.64 -8.17
C PHE A 67 2.17 -8.13 -8.11
N THR A 68 1.35 -8.66 -9.03
CA THR A 68 1.06 -10.10 -9.11
C THR A 68 2.34 -10.91 -9.33
N THR A 69 3.23 -10.47 -10.22
CA THR A 69 4.50 -11.16 -10.51
C THR A 69 5.44 -11.18 -9.31
N LEU A 70 5.46 -10.11 -8.51
CA LEU A 70 6.34 -10.01 -7.33
C LEU A 70 5.77 -10.64 -6.05
N THR A 71 4.50 -11.01 -6.07
CA THR A 71 3.79 -11.57 -4.90
C THR A 71 3.28 -13.00 -5.12
N ALA A 72 3.46 -13.53 -6.33
CA ALA A 72 3.34 -14.95 -6.65
C ALA A 72 4.49 -15.75 -6.00
#